data_AF-A0A1B1TPS8-F1
#
_entry.id   AF-A0A1B1TPS8-F1
#
_cell.length_a   1.000
_cell.length_b   1.000
_cell.length_c   1.000
_cell.angle_alpha   90.00
_cell.angle_beta   90.00
_cell.angle_gamma   90.00
#
_symmetry.space_group_name_H-M   'P 1'
#
loop_
_entity.id
_entity.type
_entity.pdbx_description
1 polymer ?
#
loop_
_entity_poly.entity_id
_entity_poly.type
_entity_poly.pdbx_seq_one_letter_code
_entity_poly.pdbx_strand_id
1 'polypeptide(L)'
;MEFEFSHHALEESKKRGIPLELVEAVLANPQQVFKQNEAITVYQSQVTFDNGKKYLIRIFMNTMVDPKKIVTLYRTSQIKRYWRVE
;
A
#
# COMPACT_ATOMS: atom_id res chain seq x y z
N MET A 1 -6.90 10.52 -6.60
CA MET A 1 -5.47 10.83 -6.81
C MET A 1 -5.07 10.17 -8.11
N GLU A 2 -4.39 10.88 -9.02
CA GLU A 2 -3.84 10.25 -10.22
C GLU A 2 -2.54 9.52 -9.88
N PHE A 3 -2.47 8.24 -10.26
CA PHE A 3 -1.30 7.40 -10.10
C PHE A 3 -1.33 6.24 -11.09
N GLU A 4 -0.17 5.66 -11.35
CA GLU A 4 -0.01 4.48 -12.19
C GLU A 4 0.62 3.32 -11.41
N PHE A 5 0.23 2.10 -11.74
CA PHE A 5 0.92 0.91 -11.25
C PHE A 5 2.15 0.63 -12.10
N SER A 6 3.29 0.36 -11.45
CA SER A 6 4.39 -0.31 -12.15
C SER A 6 4.00 -1.74 -12.53
N HIS A 7 4.68 -2.32 -13.53
CA HIS A 7 4.50 -3.73 -13.87
C HIS A 7 4.73 -4.64 -12.66
N HIS A 8 5.80 -4.40 -11.90
CA HIS A 8 6.11 -5.11 -10.67
C HIS A 8 4.98 -5.00 -9.63
N ALA A 9 4.38 -3.81 -9.45
CA ALA A 9 3.29 -3.62 -8.52
C ALA A 9 2.04 -4.43 -8.90
N LEU A 10 1.71 -4.52 -10.18
CA LEU A 10 0.58 -5.35 -10.68
C LEU A 10 0.83 -6.84 -10.42
N GLU A 11 2.04 -7.33 -10.71
CA GLU A 11 2.43 -8.71 -10.43
C GLU A 11 2.32 -9.03 -8.94
N GLU A 12 2.83 -8.14 -8.09
CA GLU A 12 2.79 -8.32 -6.65
C GLU A 12 1.37 -8.25 -6.07
N SER A 13 0.51 -7.40 -6.63
CA SER A 13 -0.92 -7.35 -6.29
C SER A 13 -1.60 -8.68 -6.59
N LYS A 14 -1.39 -9.21 -7.80
CA LYS A 14 -1.94 -10.49 -8.24
C LYS A 14 -1.43 -11.65 -7.39
N LYS A 15 -0.11 -11.74 -7.19
CA LYS A 15 0.56 -12.79 -6.42
C LYS A 15 0.06 -12.85 -4.97
N ARG A 16 -0.29 -11.70 -4.39
CA ARG A 16 -0.72 -11.61 -2.98
C ARG A 16 -2.24 -11.58 -2.81
N GLY A 17 -3.01 -11.59 -3.90
CA GLY A 17 -4.47 -11.50 -3.87
C GLY A 17 -4.95 -10.19 -3.25
N ILE A 18 -4.35 -9.06 -3.67
CA ILE A 18 -4.76 -7.71 -3.27
C ILE A 18 -5.55 -7.12 -4.44
N PRO A 19 -6.87 -6.92 -4.30
CA PRO A 19 -7.68 -6.27 -5.33
C PRO A 19 -7.24 -4.81 -5.55
N LEU A 20 -7.32 -4.32 -6.78
CA LEU A 20 -6.94 -2.93 -7.10
C LEU A 20 -7.87 -1.91 -6.40
N GLU A 21 -9.16 -2.24 -6.27
CA GLU A 21 -10.12 -1.47 -5.46
C GLU A 21 -9.66 -1.29 -4.00
N LEU A 22 -8.98 -2.29 -3.43
CA LEU A 22 -8.45 -2.18 -2.08
C LEU A 22 -7.24 -1.25 -2.03
N VAL A 23 -6.40 -1.27 -3.07
CA VAL A 23 -5.28 -0.31 -3.21
C VAL A 23 -5.82 1.11 -3.29
N GLU A 24 -6.83 1.34 -4.12
CA GLU A 24 -7.51 2.63 -4.26
C GLU A 24 -8.13 3.11 -2.95
N ALA A 25 -8.84 2.23 -2.23
CA ALA A 25 -9.43 2.56 -0.93
C ALA A 25 -8.36 2.97 0.11
N VAL A 26 -7.22 2.27 0.16
CA VAL A 26 -6.11 2.62 1.05
C VAL A 26 -5.45 3.93 0.66
N LEU A 27 -5.31 4.24 -0.64
CA LEU A 27 -4.76 5.52 -1.09
C LEU A 27 -5.74 6.69 -0.89
N ALA A 28 -7.04 6.44 -0.98
CA ALA A 28 -8.08 7.45 -0.76
C ALA A 28 -8.23 7.82 0.72
N ASN A 29 -8.13 6.84 1.62
CA ASN A 29 -8.23 7.05 3.06
C ASN A 29 -7.19 6.21 3.84
N PRO A 30 -5.90 6.58 3.78
CA PRO A 30 -4.84 5.85 4.46
C PRO A 30 -4.96 6.04 5.97
N GLN A 31 -4.81 4.97 6.74
CA GLN A 31 -4.72 5.10 8.20
C GLN A 31 -3.37 5.70 8.63
N GLN A 32 -2.30 5.42 7.88
CA GLN A 32 -0.99 6.02 8.10
C GLN A 32 -0.31 6.36 6.79
N VAL A 33 0.34 7.51 6.76
CA VAL A 33 1.18 7.97 5.65
C VAL A 33 2.51 8.44 6.22
N PHE A 34 3.62 7.96 5.67
CA PHE A 34 4.94 8.44 6.06
C PHE A 34 5.95 8.30 4.92
N LYS A 35 6.95 9.18 4.92
CA LYS A 35 8.08 9.07 4.00
C LYS A 35 9.00 7.93 4.43
N GLN A 36 9.33 7.04 3.49
CA GLN A 36 10.38 6.03 3.67
C GLN A 36 11.74 6.60 3.27
N ASN A 37 11.78 7.37 2.18
CA ASN A 37 12.94 8.12 1.71
C ASN A 37 12.44 9.34 0.91
N GLU A 38 13.35 10.02 0.20
CA GLU A 38 13.02 11.22 -0.59
C GLU A 38 11.95 10.97 -1.65
N ALA A 39 12.03 9.86 -2.37
CA ALA A 39 11.11 9.54 -3.46
C ALA A 39 9.87 8.76 -3.01
N ILE A 40 10.02 7.88 -2.01
CA ILE A 40 9.01 6.88 -1.64
C ILE A 40 8.22 7.32 -0.42
N THR A 41 6.91 7.47 -0.62
CA THR A 41 5.92 7.61 0.45
C THR A 41 5.16 6.29 0.62
N VAL A 42 5.04 5.84 1.86
CA VAL A 42 4.30 4.63 2.22
C VAL A 42 2.92 5.01 2.71
N TYR A 43 1.91 4.41 2.09
CA TYR A 43 0.50 4.49 2.49
C TYR A 43 0.13 3.12 3.04
N GLN A 44 -0.41 3.07 4.26
CA GLN A 44 -0.79 1.80 4.86
C GLN A 44 -2.09 1.88 5.67
N SER A 45 -2.85 0.79 5.61
CA SER A 45 -4.08 0.60 6.39
C SER A 45 -4.24 -0.86 6.81
N GLN A 46 -4.81 -1.06 8.00
CA GLN A 46 -5.26 -2.35 8.49
C GLN A 46 -6.59 -2.69 7.79
N VAL A 47 -6.67 -3.89 7.23
CA VAL A 47 -7.83 -4.39 6.50
C VAL A 47 -8.17 -5.77 7.04
N THR A 48 -9.43 -5.99 7.40
CA THR A 48 -9.96 -7.31 7.73
C THR A 48 -10.45 -7.97 6.45
N PHE A 49 -9.86 -9.11 6.09
CA PHE A 49 -10.31 -9.90 4.93
C PHE A 49 -11.47 -10.82 5.33
N ASP A 50 -12.14 -11.41 4.34
CA ASP A 50 -13.33 -12.29 4.52
C ASP A 50 -13.09 -13.45 5.49
N ASN A 51 -11.84 -13.88 5.67
CA ASN A 51 -11.45 -14.90 6.63
C ASN A 51 -11.39 -14.39 8.09
N GLY A 52 -11.83 -13.17 8.36
CA GLY A 52 -11.77 -12.51 9.67
C GLY A 52 -10.37 -12.09 10.10
N LYS A 53 -9.32 -12.38 9.31
CA LYS A 53 -7.94 -12.04 9.66
C LYS A 53 -7.64 -10.61 9.23
N LYS A 54 -7.05 -9.87 10.16
CA LYS A 54 -6.55 -8.53 9.91
C LYS A 54 -5.14 -8.59 9.31
N TYR A 55 -4.95 -7.87 8.21
CA TYR A 55 -3.66 -7.66 7.57
C TYR A 55 -3.36 -6.16 7.47
N LEU A 56 -2.08 -5.80 7.44
CA LEU A 56 -1.65 -4.47 7.05
C LEU A 56 -1.36 -4.46 5.56
N ILE A 57 -2.09 -3.67 4.79
CA ILE A 57 -1.78 -3.36 3.40
C ILE A 57 -0.78 -2.22 3.38
N ARG A 58 0.28 -2.36 2.60
CA ARG A 58 1.35 -1.36 2.47
C ARG A 58 1.59 -1.09 0.99
N ILE A 59 1.48 0.18 0.61
CA ILE A 59 1.62 0.67 -0.76
C ILE A 59 2.79 1.65 -0.78
N PHE A 60 3.77 1.37 -1.63
CA PHE A 60 4.98 2.16 -1.79
C PHE A 60 4.84 2.97 -3.07
N MET A 61 4.66 4.28 -2.93
CA MET A 61 4.44 5.17 -4.06
C MET A 61 5.63 6.11 -4.22
N ASN A 62 6.18 6.17 -5.42
CA ASN A 62 7.09 7.22 -5.85
C ASN A 62 6.27 8.49 -6.12
N THR A 63 6.47 9.49 -5.26
CA THR A 63 5.77 10.77 -5.30
C THR A 63 6.57 11.89 -5.98
N MET A 64 7.74 11.58 -6.53
CA MET A 64 8.63 12.53 -7.23
C MET A 64 8.46 12.48 -8.77
N VAL A 65 7.58 11.64 -9.27
CA VAL A 65 7.25 11.49 -10.70
C VAL A 65 5.79 11.87 -10.95
N ASP A 66 5.49 12.30 -12.16
CA ASP A 66 4.15 12.67 -12.61
C ASP A 66 3.77 11.87 -13.88
N PRO A 67 2.70 11.05 -13.86
CA PRO A 67 1.86 10.76 -12.69
C PRO A 67 2.64 9.98 -11.60
N LYS A 68 2.17 10.07 -10.35
CA LYS A 68 2.75 9.32 -9.23
C LYS A 68 2.74 7.83 -9.53
N LYS A 69 3.75 7.09 -9.08
CA LYS A 69 3.90 5.67 -9.47
C LYS A 69 3.93 4.74 -8.28
N ILE A 70 3.03 3.77 -8.24
CA ILE A 70 3.10 2.67 -7.27
C ILE A 70 4.25 1.74 -7.69
N VAL A 71 5.30 1.71 -6.88
CA VAL A 71 6.51 0.94 -7.14
C VAL A 71 6.30 -0.52 -6.72
N THR A 72 5.74 -0.74 -5.53
CA THR A 72 5.41 -2.08 -5.04
C THR A 72 4.31 -2.01 -3.99
N LEU A 73 3.65 -3.14 -3.73
CA LEU A 73 2.64 -3.26 -2.68
C LEU A 73 2.58 -4.68 -2.13
N TYR A 74 2.21 -4.80 -0.87
CA TYR A 74 2.01 -6.11 -0.24
C TYR A 74 1.09 -6.04 0.98
N ARG A 75 0.71 -7.23 1.46
CA ARG A 75 0.00 -7.42 2.73
C ARG A 75 0.85 -8.22 3.69
N THR A 76 0.75 -7.92 4.98
CA THR A 76 1.46 -8.65 6.03
C THR A 76 0.62 -8.77 7.29
N SER A 77 0.75 -9.89 8.01
CA SER A 77 0.16 -10.07 9.35
C SER A 77 1.03 -9.46 10.46
N GLN A 78 2.26 -9.03 10.15
CA GLN A 78 3.18 -8.41 11.12
C GLN A 78 2.82 -6.93 11.39
N ILE A 79 1.57 -6.66 11.75
CA ILE A 79 1.07 -5.29 11.97
C ILE A 79 1.91 -4.57 13.01
N LYS A 80 2.15 -5.20 14.17
CA LYS A 80 2.96 -4.63 15.27
C LYS A 80 4.35 -4.17 14.86
N ARG A 81 4.97 -4.83 13.87
CA ARG A 81 6.33 -4.49 13.40
C ARG A 81 6.36 -3.21 12.57
N TYR A 82 5.28 -2.94 11.85
CA TYR A 82 5.24 -1.89 10.81
C TYR A 82 4.27 -0.76 11.10
N TRP A 83 3.39 -0.96 12.09
CA TRP A 83 2.55 0.09 12.61
C TRP A 83 3.40 1.11 13.34
N ARG A 84 3.29 2.38 12.97
CA ARG A 84 3.98 3.45 13.68
C ARG A 84 3.06 3.91 14.82
N VAL A 85 3.48 3.70 16.06
CA VAL A 85 2.83 4.33 17.20
C VAL A 85 3.33 5.77 17.21
N GLU A 86 2.42 6.74 17.27
CA GLU A 86 2.79 8.15 17.49
C GLU A 86 3.49 8.33 18.85
#